data_AF-A0A0B3RXI1-F1
#
_entry.id   AF-A0A0B3RXI1-F1
#
_cell.length_a   1.000
_cell.length_b   1.000
_cell.length_c   1.000
_cell.angle_alpha   90.00
_cell.angle_beta   90.00
_cell.angle_gamma   90.00
#
_symmetry.space_group_name_H-M   'P 1'
#
loop_
_entity.id
_entity.type
_entity.pdbx_description
1 polymer ?
#
loop_
_entity_poly.entity_id
_entity_poly.type
_entity_poly.pdbx_seq_one_letter_code
_entity_poly.pdbx_strand_id
1 'polypeptide(L)'
;MTMKPKAKKFRIRRSPAAAALSGEGAETERSDPAAAPPPTPPAGRPQFSNAGTASKARSGEVASPRQVAGETDIDSIRAEGLTGRQLRMARRVANKHGLEATSDFDAVRLLRERGIDPFQRTNMLELVQAEPGEKPASPPQSKPEPKVQLPQTVKLEKAQLPSTETVSPAERRAAEILKIQRELAARRRKKMMLLMVRLAAFVLLPTLIAGYYFYAVATPMYSTKSEFLILKAESSGGAMGSLFSGTQFATNQDAIAVQSYLTSKDAMLRLDRDEGFKSHFTQEFIDPIQRLDPEPTNEEAYSLYKRHVQIGYDPTEGVIKMEVMAADPQIAANFSSALIGYAEERVDNLSLRKRSNAVKDAEEGLIDAESARREAQEKLVRMQQEGNVVDPEGRIAALRSQINTYELQLQEKQLQLQALLDNSRPNQAKVEGAQGDIRRLEALLDRLNREMTTATTGKDSLAEVAVQIKLAEADLSTRDLMLQTALERLEQARRDADSQARYLTTSVVPVPSEDPSYPRKFENTMLAFLIFGGIYLMISLTASILREQVAS
;
A
#
# COMPACT_ATOMS: atom_id res chain seq x y z
N MET A 1 -23.94 -16.03 -48.26
CA MET A 1 -24.12 -14.85 -47.37
C MET A 1 -22.78 -14.17 -47.17
N THR A 2 -22.70 -12.85 -47.29
CA THR A 2 -21.44 -12.09 -47.25
C THR A 2 -21.27 -11.34 -45.92
N MET A 3 -20.32 -11.77 -45.09
CA MET A 3 -20.11 -11.21 -43.75
C MET A 3 -19.00 -10.14 -43.76
N LYS A 4 -19.32 -8.90 -43.39
CA LYS A 4 -18.35 -7.78 -43.36
C LYS A 4 -17.50 -7.81 -42.09
N PRO A 5 -16.16 -7.66 -42.16
CA PRO A 5 -15.32 -7.51 -40.98
C PRO A 5 -15.52 -6.14 -40.33
N LYS A 6 -15.51 -6.08 -38.99
CA LYS A 6 -15.54 -4.83 -38.20
C LYS A 6 -14.13 -4.48 -37.71
N ALA A 7 -13.61 -3.32 -38.11
CA ALA A 7 -12.35 -2.80 -37.58
C ALA A 7 -12.49 -2.30 -36.13
N LYS A 8 -11.52 -2.61 -35.26
CA LYS A 8 -11.38 -2.01 -33.93
C LYS A 8 -10.57 -0.70 -34.04
N LYS A 9 -11.04 0.37 -33.38
CA LYS A 9 -10.33 1.66 -33.33
C LYS A 9 -9.23 1.63 -32.26
N PHE A 10 -7.99 1.93 -32.64
CA PHE A 10 -6.94 2.33 -31.70
C PHE A 10 -7.18 3.77 -31.22
N ARG A 11 -6.70 4.10 -30.02
CA ARG A 11 -6.69 5.48 -29.48
C ARG A 11 -5.34 5.74 -28.82
N ILE A 12 -4.53 6.60 -29.45
CA ILE A 12 -3.18 6.94 -29.01
C ILE A 12 -3.23 8.17 -28.08
N ARG A 13 -2.26 8.28 -27.17
CA ARG A 13 -2.11 9.39 -26.20
C ARG A 13 -1.87 10.74 -26.91
N ARG A 14 -2.15 11.83 -26.18
CA ARG A 14 -1.57 13.16 -26.46
C ARG A 14 -1.25 13.86 -25.14
N SER A 15 0.01 14.22 -24.94
CA SER A 15 0.43 15.12 -23.85
C SER A 15 0.39 16.56 -24.35
N PRO A 16 0.07 17.55 -23.49
CA PRO A 16 0.42 18.94 -23.76
C PRO A 16 1.88 19.20 -23.35
N ALA A 17 2.57 20.05 -24.11
CA ALA A 17 3.88 20.59 -23.76
C ALA A 17 3.86 22.11 -23.95
N ALA A 18 4.74 22.79 -23.22
CA ALA A 18 5.20 24.17 -23.37
C ALA A 18 4.32 25.15 -24.20
N ALA A 19 3.73 26.13 -23.51
CA ALA A 19 3.48 27.45 -24.07
C ALA A 19 4.44 28.44 -23.41
N ALA A 20 5.24 29.14 -24.21
CA ALA A 20 6.13 30.21 -23.75
C ALA A 20 5.85 31.47 -24.57
N LEU A 21 5.60 32.59 -23.90
CA LEU A 21 5.54 33.92 -24.50
C LEU A 21 5.92 34.99 -23.46
N SER A 22 6.89 35.81 -23.85
CA SER A 22 7.17 37.21 -23.44
C SER A 22 6.38 37.83 -22.28
N GLY A 23 7.11 38.36 -21.29
CA GLY A 23 6.65 39.36 -20.33
C GLY A 23 7.85 40.14 -19.78
N GLU A 24 7.99 41.40 -20.17
CA GLU A 24 9.13 42.26 -19.82
C GLU A 24 8.76 43.25 -18.70
N GLY A 25 9.67 43.49 -17.76
CA GLY A 25 9.44 44.38 -16.64
C GLY A 25 10.51 44.22 -15.56
N ALA A 26 11.12 45.32 -15.13
CA ALA A 26 12.15 45.34 -14.10
C ALA A 26 11.59 45.86 -12.78
N GLU A 27 12.19 45.47 -11.66
CA GLU A 27 12.83 46.44 -10.76
C GLU A 27 13.80 45.78 -9.77
N THR A 28 14.66 46.62 -9.19
CA THR A 28 15.80 46.27 -8.33
C THR A 28 15.42 46.06 -6.87
N GLU A 29 16.16 45.20 -6.15
CA GLU A 29 16.98 45.65 -5.01
C GLU A 29 18.05 44.62 -4.59
N ARG A 30 18.99 45.01 -3.71
CA ARG A 30 20.14 44.19 -3.24
C ARG A 30 20.31 44.30 -1.71
N SER A 31 20.49 43.18 -1.02
CA SER A 31 21.33 43.08 0.21
C SER A 31 21.38 41.65 0.79
N ASP A 32 22.46 40.91 0.53
CA ASP A 32 23.58 40.59 1.46
C ASP A 32 23.32 40.35 2.97
N PRO A 33 24.14 39.51 3.66
CA PRO A 33 23.57 38.23 4.15
C PRO A 33 23.97 37.80 5.58
N ALA A 34 23.63 36.54 5.89
CA ALA A 34 24.24 35.62 6.88
C ALA A 34 23.91 35.73 8.39
N ALA A 35 23.64 34.56 9.00
CA ALA A 35 24.01 34.20 10.38
C ALA A 35 23.88 32.67 10.58
N ALA A 36 24.72 32.07 11.44
CA ALA A 36 24.70 30.66 11.83
C ALA A 36 24.68 30.50 13.37
N PRO A 37 24.18 29.38 13.94
CA PRO A 37 23.90 29.28 15.39
C PRO A 37 25.08 28.80 16.27
N PRO A 38 25.19 29.29 17.53
CA PRO A 38 26.13 28.80 18.55
C PRO A 38 25.54 27.69 19.48
N PRO A 39 26.34 27.04 20.39
CA PRO A 39 26.08 25.66 20.84
C PRO A 39 25.77 25.43 22.36
N THR A 40 25.93 24.18 22.81
CA THR A 40 25.51 23.45 24.04
C THR A 40 26.56 23.45 25.21
N PRO A 41 26.44 22.70 26.35
CA PRO A 41 25.29 22.04 27.04
C PRO A 41 25.04 22.65 28.47
N PRO A 42 25.49 22.19 29.68
CA PRO A 42 25.64 20.85 30.34
C PRO A 42 25.02 20.68 31.78
N ALA A 43 24.74 19.41 32.17
CA ALA A 43 24.55 18.83 33.54
C ALA A 43 23.42 19.37 34.49
N GLY A 44 22.91 18.63 35.50
CA GLY A 44 23.02 17.18 35.76
C GLY A 44 22.61 16.67 37.18
N ARG A 45 21.32 16.23 37.36
CA ARG A 45 20.77 15.35 38.45
C ARG A 45 20.69 15.91 39.90
N PRO A 46 19.93 15.28 40.85
CA PRO A 46 18.72 14.42 40.73
C PRO A 46 17.57 14.72 41.75
N GLN A 47 16.35 14.18 41.54
CA GLN A 47 15.61 13.31 42.49
C GLN A 47 14.21 12.86 41.94
N PHE A 48 13.44 12.10 42.72
CA PHE A 48 12.38 11.17 42.28
C PHE A 48 10.95 11.73 42.27
N SER A 49 10.08 11.29 41.33
CA SER A 49 8.95 10.35 41.60
C SER A 49 7.90 10.29 40.44
N ASN A 50 6.93 9.39 40.59
CA ASN A 50 6.09 8.76 39.53
C ASN A 50 5.04 9.63 38.79
N ALA A 51 4.63 9.08 37.63
CA ALA A 51 3.31 9.15 36.99
C ALA A 51 2.93 10.35 36.10
N GLY A 52 2.08 10.08 35.09
CA GLY A 52 1.37 11.07 34.28
C GLY A 52 1.70 11.03 32.77
N THR A 53 0.84 10.40 31.96
CA THR A 53 0.85 10.58 30.50
C THR A 53 0.33 11.97 30.13
N ALA A 54 1.19 12.84 29.59
CA ALA A 54 0.82 14.20 29.20
C ALA A 54 0.03 14.22 27.88
N SER A 55 -1.25 14.60 27.96
CA SER A 55 -2.05 14.95 26.78
C SER A 55 -1.87 16.41 26.38
N LYS A 56 -2.05 16.71 25.09
CA LYS A 56 -1.73 18.02 24.49
C LYS A 56 -2.85 19.02 24.77
N ALA A 57 -2.54 20.10 25.50
CA ALA A 57 -3.51 21.11 25.87
C ALA A 57 -4.18 21.78 24.65
N ARG A 58 -5.49 22.02 24.74
CA ARG A 58 -6.24 22.96 23.90
C ARG A 58 -6.83 24.04 24.80
N SER A 59 -6.57 25.29 24.47
CA SER A 59 -7.17 26.47 25.10
C SER A 59 -8.46 26.86 24.39
N GLY A 60 -9.48 27.30 25.14
CA GLY A 60 -10.52 28.16 24.58
C GLY A 60 -11.96 27.67 24.69
N GLU A 61 -12.45 27.40 25.90
CA GLU A 61 -13.85 27.70 26.24
C GLU A 61 -13.95 28.05 27.72
N VAL A 62 -14.49 29.22 28.05
CA VAL A 62 -14.76 29.63 29.44
C VAL A 62 -16.21 29.26 29.74
N ALA A 63 -16.41 28.16 30.47
CA ALA A 63 -17.73 27.69 30.85
C ALA A 63 -18.52 28.81 31.54
N SER A 64 -19.75 29.06 31.09
CA SER A 64 -20.57 30.11 31.68
C SER A 64 -20.91 29.78 33.15
N PRO A 65 -21.13 30.78 34.03
CA PRO A 65 -21.45 30.52 35.44
C PRO A 65 -22.65 29.58 35.67
N ARG A 66 -23.58 29.50 34.70
CA ARG A 66 -24.72 28.56 34.72
C ARG A 66 -24.35 27.12 34.37
N GLN A 67 -23.33 26.90 33.52
CA GLN A 67 -22.83 25.55 33.24
C GLN A 67 -22.07 25.00 34.45
N VAL A 68 -21.17 25.81 35.03
CA VAL A 68 -20.40 25.43 36.24
C VAL A 68 -21.34 25.10 37.40
N ALA A 69 -22.39 25.91 37.62
CA ALA A 69 -23.42 25.61 38.62
C ALA A 69 -24.16 24.28 38.34
N GLY A 70 -24.60 24.05 37.10
CA GLY A 70 -25.29 22.83 36.71
C GLY A 70 -24.46 21.55 36.86
N GLU A 71 -23.14 21.63 36.63
CA GLU A 71 -22.21 20.52 36.87
C GLU A 71 -22.04 20.26 38.38
N THR A 72 -21.86 21.31 39.21
CA THR A 72 -21.78 21.13 40.67
C THR A 72 -23.07 20.58 41.28
N ASP A 73 -24.24 20.95 40.74
CA ASP A 73 -25.53 20.37 41.16
C ASP A 73 -25.61 18.88 40.81
N ILE A 74 -25.24 18.48 39.59
CA ILE A 74 -25.24 17.07 39.16
C ILE A 74 -24.29 16.21 40.02
N ASP A 75 -23.13 16.75 40.38
CA ASP A 75 -22.17 16.07 41.26
C ASP A 75 -22.69 15.94 42.70
N SER A 76 -23.41 16.95 43.22
CA SER A 76 -24.08 16.84 44.52
C SER A 76 -25.15 15.74 44.53
N ILE A 77 -25.96 15.64 43.47
CA ILE A 77 -27.00 14.60 43.32
C ILE A 77 -26.38 13.21 43.14
N ARG A 78 -25.16 13.11 42.57
CA ARG A 78 -24.40 11.86 42.51
C ARG A 78 -23.94 11.41 43.91
N ALA A 79 -23.57 12.34 44.79
CA ALA A 79 -23.16 12.04 46.16
C ALA A 79 -24.30 11.53 47.06
N GLU A 80 -25.57 11.79 46.71
CA GLU A 80 -26.75 11.29 47.44
C GLU A 80 -26.96 9.76 47.35
N GLY A 81 -26.22 9.04 46.49
CA GLY A 81 -26.28 7.57 46.43
C GLY A 81 -27.61 7.02 45.87
N LEU A 82 -28.33 7.79 45.06
CA LEU A 82 -29.63 7.43 44.47
C LEU A 82 -29.59 6.10 43.72
N THR A 83 -30.52 5.19 44.04
CA THR A 83 -30.55 3.86 43.40
C THR A 83 -30.95 3.96 41.92
N GLY A 84 -30.45 3.03 41.10
CA GLY A 84 -30.84 2.93 39.69
C GLY A 84 -32.34 2.72 39.43
N ARG A 85 -33.14 2.38 40.45
CA ARG A 85 -34.62 2.39 40.37
C ARG A 85 -35.20 3.80 40.54
N GLN A 86 -34.70 4.56 41.51
CA GLN A 86 -35.10 5.96 41.74
C GLN A 86 -34.75 6.83 40.53
N LEU A 87 -33.53 6.71 40.00
CA LEU A 87 -33.08 7.42 38.79
C LEU A 87 -34.02 7.20 37.59
N ARG A 88 -34.36 5.94 37.28
CA ARG A 88 -35.33 5.62 36.21
C ARG A 88 -36.76 6.09 36.48
N MET A 89 -37.14 6.27 37.76
CA MET A 89 -38.42 6.91 38.11
C MET A 89 -38.35 8.42 37.89
N ALA A 90 -37.26 9.09 38.29
CA ALA A 90 -37.06 10.51 38.05
C ALA A 90 -37.09 10.85 36.55
N ARG A 91 -36.37 10.11 35.69
CA ARG A 91 -36.48 10.28 34.22
C ARG A 91 -37.92 10.10 33.72
N ARG A 92 -38.68 9.13 34.25
CA ARG A 92 -40.09 8.95 33.86
C ARG A 92 -40.98 10.13 34.28
N VAL A 93 -40.74 10.71 35.45
CA VAL A 93 -41.46 11.91 35.93
C VAL A 93 -41.05 13.13 35.09
N ALA A 94 -39.76 13.34 34.84
CA ALA A 94 -39.23 14.40 33.98
C ALA A 94 -39.90 14.38 32.59
N ASN A 95 -39.89 13.23 31.90
CA ASN A 95 -40.56 13.06 30.61
C ASN A 95 -42.08 13.33 30.69
N LYS A 96 -42.76 12.96 31.80
CA LYS A 96 -44.20 13.26 32.00
C LYS A 96 -44.46 14.77 32.16
N HIS A 97 -43.50 15.52 32.70
CA HIS A 97 -43.54 16.98 32.80
C HIS A 97 -42.91 17.71 31.59
N GLY A 98 -42.64 16.99 30.49
CA GLY A 98 -42.10 17.57 29.25
C GLY A 98 -40.64 18.00 29.34
N LEU A 99 -39.86 17.41 30.26
CA LEU A 99 -38.46 17.77 30.49
C LEU A 99 -37.52 16.78 29.80
N GLU A 100 -36.83 17.23 28.76
CA GLU A 100 -35.84 16.45 28.02
C GLU A 100 -34.51 16.45 28.76
N ALA A 101 -34.31 15.47 29.64
CA ALA A 101 -33.09 15.32 30.44
C ALA A 101 -32.02 14.49 29.72
N THR A 102 -30.79 15.01 29.66
CA THR A 102 -29.66 14.37 28.96
C THR A 102 -29.13 13.14 29.72
N SER A 103 -29.31 13.12 31.05
CA SER A 103 -28.85 12.06 31.95
C SER A 103 -29.90 11.73 33.01
N ASP A 104 -29.78 10.57 33.67
CA ASP A 104 -30.65 10.17 34.78
C ASP A 104 -30.54 11.12 35.99
N PHE A 105 -29.34 11.65 36.26
CA PHE A 105 -29.09 12.63 37.33
C PHE A 105 -29.58 14.04 36.94
N ASP A 106 -29.41 14.40 35.67
CA ASP A 106 -29.92 15.65 35.09
C ASP A 106 -31.47 15.72 35.17
N ALA A 107 -32.15 14.57 35.04
CA ALA A 107 -33.60 14.48 35.25
C ALA A 107 -34.03 14.78 36.69
N VAL A 108 -33.19 14.48 37.69
CA VAL A 108 -33.45 14.84 39.10
C VAL A 108 -33.23 16.34 39.30
N ARG A 109 -32.16 16.92 38.71
CA ARG A 109 -31.88 18.35 38.76
C ARG A 109 -33.02 19.19 38.16
N LEU A 110 -33.42 18.90 36.92
CA LEU A 110 -34.46 19.65 36.18
C LEU A 110 -35.86 19.60 36.83
N LEU A 111 -36.12 18.57 37.67
CA LEU A 111 -37.32 18.48 38.49
C LEU A 111 -37.19 19.29 39.78
N ARG A 112 -36.06 19.21 40.49
CA ARG A 112 -35.78 20.01 41.70
C ARG A 112 -35.73 21.51 41.42
N GLU A 113 -35.17 21.92 40.28
CA GLU A 113 -35.22 23.31 39.78
C GLU A 113 -36.66 23.84 39.60
N ARG A 114 -37.64 22.96 39.44
CA ARG A 114 -39.07 23.28 39.37
C ARG A 114 -39.82 23.03 40.69
N GLY A 115 -39.11 22.70 41.77
CA GLY A 115 -39.71 22.34 43.06
C GLY A 115 -40.45 21.00 43.09
N ILE A 116 -40.27 20.15 42.06
CA ILE A 116 -40.95 18.86 41.94
C ILE A 116 -40.04 17.77 42.50
N ASP A 117 -40.46 17.10 43.56
CA ASP A 117 -39.75 15.95 44.12
C ASP A 117 -40.17 14.66 43.39
N PRO A 118 -39.27 13.98 42.64
CA PRO A 118 -39.59 12.73 41.94
C PRO A 118 -39.93 11.54 42.86
N PHE A 119 -39.76 11.66 44.18
CA PHE A 119 -39.94 10.57 45.15
C PHE A 119 -41.10 10.78 46.13
N GLN A 120 -41.75 11.94 46.12
CA GLN A 120 -42.97 12.18 46.91
C GLN A 120 -44.12 11.32 46.40
N ARG A 121 -44.77 10.60 47.34
CA ARG A 121 -45.94 9.78 47.06
C ARG A 121 -47.18 10.67 46.98
N THR A 122 -47.65 10.97 45.77
CA THR A 122 -48.94 11.65 45.57
C THR A 122 -50.08 10.75 46.04
N ASN A 123 -50.54 10.93 47.27
CA ASN A 123 -51.76 10.30 47.80
C ASN A 123 -52.99 10.95 47.15
N MET A 124 -53.29 10.55 45.91
CA MET A 124 -54.49 10.99 45.18
C MET A 124 -55.72 10.17 45.58
N LEU A 125 -56.23 10.43 46.78
CA LEU A 125 -57.56 10.03 47.24
C LEU A 125 -58.04 11.06 48.26
N GLU A 126 -58.65 12.11 47.73
CA GLU A 126 -59.25 13.21 48.47
C GLU A 126 -60.55 12.73 49.13
N LEU A 127 -60.47 12.40 50.42
CA LEU A 127 -61.64 12.19 51.27
C LEU A 127 -61.73 13.34 52.28
N VAL A 128 -62.94 13.84 52.48
CA VAL A 128 -63.26 15.09 53.17
C VAL A 128 -62.83 15.09 54.65
N GLN A 129 -62.46 16.31 55.11
CA GLN A 129 -62.33 16.86 56.48
C GLN A 129 -63.06 16.10 57.63
N ALA A 130 -62.63 16.19 58.91
CA ALA A 130 -61.80 17.22 59.55
C ALA A 130 -60.84 16.67 60.65
N GLU A 131 -60.25 17.58 61.45
CA GLU A 131 -59.04 17.35 62.28
C GLU A 131 -59.26 16.79 63.72
N PRO A 132 -58.19 16.27 64.38
CA PRO A 132 -58.25 15.62 65.69
C PRO A 132 -57.81 16.49 66.88
N GLY A 133 -58.18 16.08 68.11
CA GLY A 133 -57.76 16.71 69.37
C GLY A 133 -57.07 15.75 70.35
N GLU A 134 -55.76 15.95 70.52
CA GLU A 134 -54.92 15.64 71.70
C GLU A 134 -54.76 14.18 72.23
N LYS A 135 -53.79 14.06 73.16
CA LYS A 135 -53.26 12.86 73.86
C LYS A 135 -53.29 13.18 75.38
N PRO A 136 -52.80 12.35 76.35
CA PRO A 136 -52.14 11.04 76.24
C PRO A 136 -52.55 9.98 77.32
N ALA A 137 -51.79 8.88 77.34
CA ALA A 137 -51.50 7.99 78.48
C ALA A 137 -52.51 6.92 78.93
N SER A 138 -51.95 5.89 79.56
CA SER A 138 -52.55 4.71 80.21
C SER A 138 -52.08 4.67 81.68
N PRO A 139 -52.40 3.68 82.57
CA PRO A 139 -53.21 2.45 82.43
C PRO A 139 -54.23 2.30 83.63
N PRO A 140 -54.43 1.15 84.33
CA PRO A 140 -55.23 -0.05 83.98
C PRO A 140 -56.32 -0.49 85.02
N GLN A 141 -56.95 -1.67 84.77
CA GLN A 141 -57.53 -2.68 85.71
C GLN A 141 -59.07 -2.85 85.92
N SER A 142 -59.44 -4.15 86.03
CA SER A 142 -60.57 -4.81 86.75
C SER A 142 -62.07 -4.51 86.48
N LYS A 143 -62.75 -5.48 85.82
CA LYS A 143 -63.83 -6.42 86.31
C LYS A 143 -64.91 -5.95 87.35
N PRO A 144 -66.12 -6.60 87.43
CA PRO A 144 -66.81 -7.53 86.50
C PRO A 144 -68.40 -7.44 86.38
N GLU A 145 -68.96 -7.90 85.25
CA GLU A 145 -70.30 -8.59 85.08
C GLU A 145 -71.63 -7.93 85.57
N PRO A 146 -72.86 -8.49 85.36
CA PRO A 146 -73.32 -9.64 84.51
C PRO A 146 -74.58 -9.41 83.61
N LYS A 147 -74.80 -10.30 82.62
CA LYS A 147 -76.10 -10.67 81.95
C LYS A 147 -76.81 -9.57 81.11
N VAL A 148 -77.68 -9.84 80.13
CA VAL A 148 -78.79 -10.83 79.96
C VAL A 148 -78.78 -11.53 78.57
N GLN A 149 -79.54 -12.63 78.42
CA GLN A 149 -79.65 -13.50 77.23
C GLN A 149 -80.96 -13.28 76.45
N LEU A 150 -81.05 -13.71 75.17
CA LEU A 150 -82.13 -14.52 74.55
C LEU A 150 -81.70 -14.93 73.09
N PRO A 151 -82.41 -15.80 72.33
CA PRO A 151 -81.74 -16.83 71.51
C PRO A 151 -81.62 -16.59 69.99
N GLN A 152 -80.85 -17.49 69.37
CA GLN A 152 -80.67 -17.68 67.92
C GLN A 152 -81.95 -18.15 67.20
N THR A 153 -82.01 -17.93 65.89
CA THR A 153 -82.79 -18.77 64.96
C THR A 153 -81.91 -19.24 63.80
N VAL A 154 -82.02 -20.52 63.44
CA VAL A 154 -81.27 -21.14 62.35
C VAL A 154 -82.17 -21.22 61.12
N LYS A 155 -81.64 -20.92 59.92
CA LYS A 155 -82.31 -21.21 58.65
C LYS A 155 -81.64 -22.42 57.98
N LEU A 156 -82.43 -23.47 57.77
CA LEU A 156 -82.02 -24.71 57.12
C LEU A 156 -81.71 -24.49 55.63
N GLU A 157 -80.87 -25.39 55.10
CA GLU A 157 -80.77 -25.64 53.67
C GLU A 157 -82.13 -26.07 53.08
N LYS A 158 -82.37 -25.70 51.83
CA LYS A 158 -83.33 -26.39 50.95
C LYS A 158 -82.69 -26.59 49.58
N ALA A 159 -82.33 -27.82 49.28
CA ALA A 159 -82.07 -28.23 47.91
C ALA A 159 -83.37 -28.09 47.10
N GLN A 160 -83.33 -27.39 45.98
CA GLN A 160 -84.42 -27.35 45.00
C GLN A 160 -83.88 -27.61 43.60
N LEU A 161 -84.75 -28.25 42.80
CA LEU A 161 -84.49 -28.77 41.45
C LEU A 161 -84.53 -27.62 40.41
N PRO A 162 -84.06 -27.83 39.16
CA PRO A 162 -83.57 -26.72 38.34
C PRO A 162 -84.67 -25.77 37.87
N SER A 163 -84.49 -24.48 38.14
CA SER A 163 -85.30 -23.40 37.57
C SER A 163 -84.88 -23.11 36.13
N THR A 164 -85.84 -23.04 35.21
CA THR A 164 -85.62 -22.67 33.81
C THR A 164 -85.57 -21.15 33.65
N GLU A 165 -84.63 -20.48 34.31
CA GLU A 165 -84.41 -19.04 34.13
C GLU A 165 -83.65 -18.75 32.83
N THR A 166 -84.21 -17.88 32.00
CA THR A 166 -83.64 -17.50 30.72
C THR A 166 -82.54 -16.45 30.91
N VAL A 167 -81.29 -16.92 31.11
CA VAL A 167 -80.03 -16.15 31.21
C VAL A 167 -80.09 -14.79 30.50
N SER A 168 -79.72 -13.69 31.17
CA SER A 168 -80.02 -12.34 30.68
C SER A 168 -79.34 -12.02 29.34
N PRO A 169 -79.92 -11.13 28.50
CA PRO A 169 -79.31 -10.73 27.23
C PRO A 169 -77.92 -10.08 27.38
N ALA A 170 -77.64 -9.44 28.53
CA ALA A 170 -76.35 -8.83 28.82
C ALA A 170 -75.28 -9.88 29.11
N GLU A 171 -75.60 -10.89 29.94
CA GLU A 171 -74.67 -11.98 30.27
C GLU A 171 -74.40 -12.89 29.07
N ARG A 172 -75.40 -13.12 28.21
CA ARG A 172 -75.19 -13.82 26.92
C ARG A 172 -74.17 -13.09 26.06
N ARG A 173 -74.35 -11.79 25.84
CA ARG A 173 -73.40 -10.96 25.07
C ARG A 173 -72.01 -10.94 25.71
N ALA A 174 -71.91 -10.85 27.04
CA ALA A 174 -70.62 -10.90 27.74
C ALA A 174 -69.92 -12.26 27.57
N ALA A 175 -70.67 -13.36 27.71
CA ALA A 175 -70.17 -14.71 27.49
C ALA A 175 -69.79 -14.97 26.01
N GLU A 176 -70.53 -14.41 25.05
CA GLU A 176 -70.23 -14.44 23.62
C GLU A 176 -68.96 -13.65 23.29
N ILE A 177 -68.82 -12.43 23.82
CA ILE A 177 -67.59 -11.63 23.70
C ILE A 177 -66.39 -12.38 24.31
N LEU A 178 -66.55 -13.01 25.46
CA LEU A 178 -65.48 -13.83 26.07
C LEU A 178 -65.18 -15.11 25.27
N LYS A 179 -66.17 -15.75 24.64
CA LYS A 179 -65.95 -16.86 23.69
C LYS A 179 -65.18 -16.37 22.46
N ILE A 180 -65.59 -15.26 21.84
CA ILE A 180 -64.93 -14.65 20.69
C ILE A 180 -63.49 -14.23 21.04
N GLN A 181 -63.25 -13.63 22.21
CA GLN A 181 -61.89 -13.31 22.67
C GLN A 181 -61.04 -14.55 22.91
N ARG A 182 -61.59 -15.61 23.54
CA ARG A 182 -60.89 -16.90 23.71
C ARG A 182 -60.58 -17.56 22.38
N GLU A 183 -61.49 -17.52 21.41
CA GLU A 183 -61.26 -18.02 20.06
C GLU A 183 -60.22 -17.20 19.29
N LEU A 184 -60.30 -15.88 19.32
CA LEU A 184 -59.29 -15.00 18.71
C LEU A 184 -57.92 -15.23 19.34
N ALA A 185 -57.85 -15.39 20.67
CA ALA A 185 -56.62 -15.77 21.37
C ALA A 185 -56.13 -17.16 20.97
N ALA A 186 -57.00 -18.17 20.84
CA ALA A 186 -56.61 -19.52 20.42
C ALA A 186 -56.14 -19.55 18.95
N ARG A 187 -56.83 -18.84 18.05
CA ARG A 187 -56.46 -18.66 16.63
C ARG A 187 -55.12 -17.90 16.51
N ARG A 188 -54.89 -16.86 17.32
CA ARG A 188 -53.60 -16.15 17.41
C ARG A 188 -52.49 -17.05 17.96
N ARG A 189 -52.71 -17.80 19.05
CA ARG A 189 -51.75 -18.76 19.61
C ARG A 189 -51.38 -19.84 18.59
N LYS A 190 -52.35 -20.43 17.88
CA LYS A 190 -52.09 -21.39 16.79
C LYS A 190 -51.27 -20.78 15.66
N LYS A 191 -51.60 -19.57 15.18
CA LYS A 191 -50.79 -18.86 14.15
C LYS A 191 -49.37 -18.55 14.64
N MET A 192 -49.21 -18.09 15.88
CA MET A 192 -47.90 -17.78 16.47
C MET A 192 -47.06 -19.05 16.68
N MET A 193 -47.67 -20.15 17.12
CA MET A 193 -47.01 -21.45 17.24
C MET A 193 -46.56 -21.99 15.87
N LEU A 194 -47.41 -21.89 14.84
CA LEU A 194 -47.03 -22.27 13.47
C LEU A 194 -45.89 -21.40 12.92
N LEU A 195 -45.89 -20.09 13.23
CA LEU A 195 -44.78 -19.19 12.88
C LEU A 195 -43.50 -19.60 13.61
N MET A 196 -43.56 -19.88 14.92
CA MET A 196 -42.40 -20.32 15.71
C MET A 196 -41.87 -21.68 15.25
N VAL A 197 -42.73 -22.64 14.90
CA VAL A 197 -42.32 -23.93 14.32
C VAL A 197 -41.67 -23.74 12.96
N ARG A 198 -42.20 -22.85 12.11
CA ARG A 198 -41.59 -22.53 10.80
C ARG A 198 -40.25 -21.82 10.97
N LEU A 199 -40.14 -20.85 11.87
CA LEU A 199 -38.89 -20.17 12.20
C LEU A 199 -37.86 -21.14 12.81
N ALA A 200 -38.31 -22.08 13.65
CA ALA A 200 -37.45 -23.11 14.21
C ALA A 200 -36.92 -24.05 13.11
N ALA A 201 -37.77 -24.51 12.19
CA ALA A 201 -37.36 -25.43 11.12
C ALA A 201 -36.47 -24.77 10.05
N PHE A 202 -36.74 -23.52 9.66
CA PHE A 202 -36.04 -22.84 8.56
C PHE A 202 -34.92 -21.88 9.00
N VAL A 203 -34.82 -21.54 10.29
CA VAL A 203 -33.74 -20.70 10.84
C VAL A 203 -33.03 -21.40 11.99
N LEU A 204 -33.69 -21.69 13.11
CA LEU A 204 -32.98 -22.21 14.29
C LEU A 204 -32.28 -23.56 14.02
N LEU A 205 -32.96 -24.50 13.35
CA LEU A 205 -32.43 -25.82 13.03
C LEU A 205 -31.16 -25.77 12.16
N PRO A 206 -31.14 -25.11 10.98
CA PRO A 206 -29.91 -25.00 10.20
C PRO A 206 -28.82 -24.18 10.91
N THR A 207 -29.17 -23.23 11.79
CA THR A 207 -28.16 -22.50 12.60
C THR A 207 -27.58 -23.36 13.72
N LEU A 208 -28.36 -24.27 14.29
CA LEU A 208 -27.90 -25.21 15.33
C LEU A 208 -27.02 -26.29 14.70
N ILE A 209 -27.32 -26.72 13.46
CA ILE A 209 -26.42 -27.58 12.66
C ILE A 209 -25.10 -26.85 12.35
N ALA A 210 -25.15 -25.59 11.88
CA ALA A 210 -23.95 -24.79 11.62
C ALA A 210 -23.12 -24.54 12.89
N GLY A 211 -23.78 -24.24 14.02
CA GLY A 211 -23.14 -24.10 15.33
C GLY A 211 -22.52 -25.42 15.80
N TYR A 212 -23.23 -26.54 15.69
CA TYR A 212 -22.68 -27.86 16.00
C TYR A 212 -21.42 -28.16 15.18
N TYR A 213 -21.43 -27.85 13.88
CA TYR A 213 -20.25 -27.95 13.03
C TYR A 213 -19.10 -27.08 13.55
N PHE A 214 -19.29 -25.76 13.70
CA PHE A 214 -18.21 -24.87 14.14
C PHE A 214 -17.69 -25.15 15.55
N TYR A 215 -18.53 -25.66 16.46
CA TYR A 215 -18.12 -25.95 17.84
C TYR A 215 -17.48 -27.34 18.00
N ALA A 216 -18.05 -28.39 17.39
CA ALA A 216 -17.71 -29.79 17.66
C ALA A 216 -17.10 -30.58 16.49
N VAL A 217 -17.10 -30.07 15.26
CA VAL A 217 -16.58 -30.79 14.07
C VAL A 217 -15.43 -30.05 13.39
N ALA A 218 -15.54 -28.73 13.25
CA ALA A 218 -14.58 -27.92 12.51
C ALA A 218 -13.22 -27.82 13.24
N THR A 219 -12.14 -28.13 12.52
CA THR A 219 -10.79 -28.15 13.07
C THR A 219 -10.31 -26.74 13.42
N PRO A 220 -9.69 -26.52 14.59
CA PRO A 220 -9.02 -25.25 14.90
C PRO A 220 -7.86 -25.01 13.94
N MET A 221 -7.79 -23.81 13.36
CA MET A 221 -6.70 -23.37 12.50
C MET A 221 -5.99 -22.17 13.14
N TYR A 222 -4.69 -22.31 13.33
CA TYR A 222 -3.79 -21.31 13.88
C TYR A 222 -3.22 -20.47 12.74
N SER A 223 -3.18 -19.16 12.93
CA SER A 223 -2.61 -18.20 11.98
C SER A 223 -1.22 -17.78 12.45
N THR A 224 -0.19 -17.97 11.64
CA THR A 224 1.10 -17.30 11.82
C THR A 224 1.17 -16.11 10.89
N LYS A 225 1.49 -14.94 11.45
CA LYS A 225 1.64 -13.67 10.73
C LYS A 225 3.11 -13.30 10.63
N SER A 226 3.47 -12.75 9.48
CA SER A 226 4.82 -12.29 9.19
C SER A 226 4.76 -11.09 8.26
N GLU A 227 5.71 -10.18 8.42
CA GLU A 227 5.84 -8.98 7.60
C GLU A 227 7.31 -8.83 7.21
N PHE A 228 7.55 -8.62 5.93
CA PHE A 228 8.91 -8.48 5.40
C PHE A 228 8.94 -7.46 4.27
N LEU A 229 10.11 -6.86 4.07
CA LEU A 229 10.33 -5.81 3.08
C LEU A 229 11.63 -6.07 2.33
N ILE A 230 11.66 -5.67 1.06
CA ILE A 230 12.79 -5.89 0.16
C ILE A 230 13.57 -4.58 0.10
N LEU A 231 14.75 -4.57 0.74
CA LEU A 231 15.65 -3.44 0.68
C LEU A 231 16.56 -3.57 -0.52
N LYS A 232 16.75 -2.46 -1.23
CA LYS A 232 17.87 -2.30 -2.16
C LYS A 232 19.05 -1.76 -1.35
N ALA A 233 20.21 -2.41 -1.40
CA ALA A 233 21.42 -1.78 -0.89
C ALA A 233 21.78 -0.59 -1.81
N GLU A 234 22.08 0.55 -1.22
CA GLU A 234 22.61 1.68 -1.99
C GLU A 234 24.04 1.35 -2.44
N SER A 235 24.24 1.18 -3.75
CA SER A 235 25.58 1.34 -4.31
C SER A 235 25.94 2.83 -4.18
N SER A 236 27.07 3.13 -3.53
CA SER A 236 27.50 4.50 -3.20
C SER A 236 27.98 5.33 -4.41
N GLY A 237 27.51 4.98 -5.61
CA GLY A 237 27.91 5.53 -6.90
C GLY A 237 27.11 6.78 -7.29
N GLY A 238 27.55 7.94 -6.80
CA GLY A 238 27.20 9.24 -7.35
C GLY A 238 25.97 9.92 -6.73
N ALA A 239 26.16 11.15 -6.26
CA ALA A 239 25.16 11.95 -5.54
C ALA A 239 23.86 12.24 -6.33
N MET A 240 23.90 12.14 -7.67
CA MET A 240 22.72 12.33 -8.52
C MET A 240 21.82 11.08 -8.61
N GLY A 241 22.35 9.89 -8.35
CA GLY A 241 21.63 8.61 -8.48
C GLY A 241 20.92 8.15 -7.21
N SER A 242 21.55 8.36 -6.04
CA SER A 242 21.02 7.94 -4.73
C SER A 242 19.57 8.44 -4.49
N LEU A 243 19.30 9.70 -4.83
CA LEU A 243 18.03 10.38 -4.57
C LEU A 243 16.81 9.73 -5.27
N PHE A 244 17.03 8.92 -6.32
CA PHE A 244 15.99 8.07 -6.91
C PHE A 244 16.13 6.58 -6.53
N SER A 245 17.34 6.08 -6.26
CA SER A 245 17.55 4.64 -6.05
C SER A 245 16.99 4.07 -4.76
N GLY A 246 16.82 4.90 -3.73
CA GLY A 246 16.14 4.54 -2.46
C GLY A 246 14.62 4.74 -2.48
N THR A 247 14.01 5.15 -3.61
CA THR A 247 12.56 5.39 -3.66
C THR A 247 11.76 4.09 -3.77
N GLN A 248 10.63 4.01 -3.06
CA GLN A 248 9.71 2.85 -3.06
C GLN A 248 9.27 2.40 -4.48
N PHE A 249 9.27 3.33 -5.44
CA PHE A 249 8.99 3.01 -6.85
C PHE A 249 9.97 2.02 -7.49
N ALA A 250 11.21 1.93 -6.99
CA ALA A 250 12.22 0.99 -7.49
C ALA A 250 12.05 -0.43 -6.93
N THR A 251 11.60 -0.58 -5.68
CA THR A 251 11.40 -1.87 -5.00
C THR A 251 10.03 -2.48 -5.28
N ASN A 252 9.01 -1.66 -5.59
CA ASN A 252 7.66 -2.08 -5.98
C ASN A 252 7.62 -3.27 -6.96
N GLN A 253 8.45 -3.27 -8.01
CA GLN A 253 8.42 -4.34 -9.03
C GLN A 253 8.90 -5.68 -8.49
N ASP A 254 9.95 -5.68 -7.67
CA ASP A 254 10.51 -6.90 -7.10
C ASP A 254 9.58 -7.45 -5.99
N ALA A 255 8.93 -6.57 -5.22
CA ALA A 255 7.90 -6.97 -4.25
C ALA A 255 6.66 -7.61 -4.90
N ILE A 256 6.17 -7.04 -6.01
CA ILE A 256 5.08 -7.64 -6.80
C ILE A 256 5.52 -8.97 -7.42
N ALA A 257 6.78 -9.10 -7.87
CA ALA A 257 7.30 -10.36 -8.40
C ALA A 257 7.39 -11.47 -7.33
N VAL A 258 7.77 -11.12 -6.09
CA VAL A 258 7.76 -12.04 -4.94
C VAL A 258 6.33 -12.40 -4.54
N GLN A 259 5.42 -11.43 -4.42
CA GLN A 259 4.01 -11.69 -4.08
C GLN A 259 3.32 -12.59 -5.12
N SER A 260 3.61 -12.39 -6.40
CA SER A 260 3.15 -13.25 -7.51
C SER A 260 3.77 -14.65 -7.46
N TYR A 261 5.05 -14.78 -7.06
CA TYR A 261 5.69 -16.09 -6.87
C TYR A 261 5.11 -16.86 -5.68
N LEU A 262 4.99 -16.25 -4.50
CA LEU A 262 4.49 -16.89 -3.29
C LEU A 262 3.00 -17.27 -3.39
N THR A 263 2.19 -16.51 -4.15
CA THR A 263 0.79 -16.88 -4.44
C THR A 263 0.63 -17.91 -5.56
N SER A 264 1.73 -18.33 -6.21
CA SER A 264 1.71 -19.26 -7.33
C SER A 264 1.70 -20.74 -6.90
N LYS A 265 1.38 -21.60 -7.88
CA LYS A 265 1.45 -23.05 -7.74
C LYS A 265 2.90 -23.55 -7.54
N ASP A 266 3.90 -22.80 -8.01
CA ASP A 266 5.32 -23.14 -7.91
C ASP A 266 5.78 -23.12 -6.43
N ALA A 267 5.43 -22.06 -5.70
CA ALA A 267 5.66 -21.96 -4.26
C ALA A 267 4.92 -23.03 -3.45
N MET A 268 3.67 -23.34 -3.80
CA MET A 268 2.90 -24.44 -3.17
C MET A 268 3.55 -25.81 -3.40
N LEU A 269 3.96 -26.12 -4.63
CA LEU A 269 4.64 -27.39 -4.94
C LEU A 269 6.02 -27.51 -4.27
N ARG A 270 6.71 -26.38 -4.06
CA ARG A 270 7.95 -26.35 -3.28
C ARG A 270 7.68 -26.59 -1.79
N LEU A 271 6.70 -25.90 -1.21
CA LEU A 271 6.30 -26.09 0.18
C LEU A 271 5.82 -27.52 0.46
N ASP A 272 5.15 -28.13 -0.51
CA ASP A 272 4.75 -29.53 -0.48
C ASP A 272 5.93 -30.51 -0.47
N ARG A 273 6.98 -30.23 -1.25
CA ARG A 273 8.21 -31.04 -1.32
C ARG A 273 9.11 -30.87 -0.09
N ASP A 274 9.23 -29.65 0.43
CA ASP A 274 10.21 -29.30 1.46
C ASP A 274 9.61 -29.44 2.88
N GLU A 275 8.36 -29.03 3.10
CA GLU A 275 7.68 -29.02 4.42
C GLU A 275 6.44 -29.94 4.49
N GLY A 276 6.04 -30.60 3.39
CA GLY A 276 4.93 -31.57 3.40
C GLY A 276 3.53 -30.97 3.41
N PHE A 277 3.31 -29.81 2.76
CA PHE A 277 2.01 -29.11 2.72
C PHE A 277 0.77 -30.03 2.55
N LYS A 278 0.73 -30.93 1.55
CA LYS A 278 -0.40 -31.86 1.38
C LYS A 278 -0.51 -32.87 2.51
N SER A 279 0.61 -33.42 2.98
CA SER A 279 0.64 -34.44 4.04
C SER A 279 0.24 -33.91 5.40
N HIS A 280 0.28 -32.59 5.60
CA HIS A 280 -0.45 -31.91 6.67
C HIS A 280 -1.96 -31.95 6.44
N PHE A 281 -2.41 -31.43 5.29
CA PHE A 281 -3.85 -31.25 5.03
C PHE A 281 -4.64 -32.53 4.69
N THR A 282 -4.01 -33.70 4.56
CA THR A 282 -4.69 -35.02 4.46
C THR A 282 -4.93 -35.71 5.82
N GLN A 283 -4.44 -35.16 6.94
CA GLN A 283 -4.47 -35.82 8.25
C GLN A 283 -5.90 -36.02 8.80
N GLU A 284 -6.16 -37.18 9.41
CA GLU A 284 -7.52 -37.61 9.77
C GLU A 284 -8.27 -36.66 10.75
N PHE A 285 -7.55 -35.93 11.60
CA PHE A 285 -8.13 -34.97 12.55
C PHE A 285 -8.58 -33.65 11.91
N ILE A 286 -8.25 -33.43 10.63
CA ILE A 286 -8.77 -32.29 9.86
C ILE A 286 -10.19 -32.64 9.40
N ASP A 287 -11.11 -31.68 9.55
CA ASP A 287 -12.52 -31.91 9.33
C ASP A 287 -12.83 -32.30 7.87
N PRO A 288 -13.89 -33.11 7.61
CA PRO A 288 -14.16 -33.64 6.27
C PRO A 288 -14.54 -32.61 5.19
N ILE A 289 -14.59 -31.31 5.50
CA ILE A 289 -14.87 -30.23 4.54
C ILE A 289 -13.58 -29.45 4.20
N GLN A 290 -12.62 -29.39 5.13
CA GLN A 290 -11.32 -28.73 4.93
C GLN A 290 -10.18 -29.70 4.56
N ARG A 291 -10.30 -30.98 4.90
CA ARG A 291 -9.30 -32.02 4.63
C ARG A 291 -9.18 -32.34 3.13
N LEU A 292 -7.97 -32.63 2.68
CA LEU A 292 -7.69 -33.16 1.34
C LEU A 292 -7.96 -34.67 1.27
N ASP A 293 -8.34 -35.16 0.10
CA ASP A 293 -8.38 -36.61 -0.19
C ASP A 293 -6.97 -37.23 -0.09
N PRO A 294 -6.82 -38.55 0.19
CA PRO A 294 -5.52 -39.15 0.50
C PRO A 294 -4.44 -39.02 -0.58
N GLU A 295 -4.83 -38.96 -1.86
CA GLU A 295 -3.95 -38.66 -3.00
C GLU A 295 -4.49 -37.41 -3.73
N PRO A 296 -4.31 -36.20 -3.18
CA PRO A 296 -4.99 -35.01 -3.67
C PRO A 296 -4.27 -34.45 -4.90
N THR A 297 -5.03 -33.99 -5.89
CA THR A 297 -4.43 -33.41 -7.09
C THR A 297 -3.72 -32.09 -6.76
N ASN A 298 -2.75 -31.74 -7.60
CA ASN A 298 -2.03 -30.48 -7.47
C ASN A 298 -2.94 -29.23 -7.65
N GLU A 299 -4.18 -29.37 -8.12
CA GLU A 299 -5.15 -28.26 -8.20
C GLU A 299 -6.02 -28.16 -6.93
N GLU A 300 -6.41 -29.27 -6.31
CA GLU A 300 -7.09 -29.25 -5.00
C GLU A 300 -6.16 -28.70 -3.91
N ALA A 301 -4.90 -29.17 -3.88
CA ALA A 301 -3.87 -28.64 -2.99
C ALA A 301 -3.65 -27.12 -3.21
N TYR A 302 -3.60 -26.67 -4.48
CA TYR A 302 -3.45 -25.24 -4.80
C TYR A 302 -4.69 -24.40 -4.43
N SER A 303 -5.88 -24.97 -4.59
CA SER A 303 -7.15 -24.37 -4.16
C SER A 303 -7.17 -24.18 -2.64
N LEU A 304 -6.70 -25.17 -1.88
CA LEU A 304 -6.60 -25.09 -0.42
C LEU A 304 -5.51 -24.12 0.05
N TYR A 305 -4.33 -24.16 -0.60
CA TYR A 305 -3.22 -23.22 -0.37
C TYR A 305 -3.68 -21.77 -0.48
N LYS A 306 -4.44 -21.40 -1.52
CA LYS A 306 -4.98 -20.05 -1.70
C LYS A 306 -5.96 -19.58 -0.62
N ARG A 307 -6.52 -20.49 0.20
CA ARG A 307 -7.36 -20.13 1.35
C ARG A 307 -6.51 -19.92 2.61
N HIS A 308 -5.46 -20.70 2.77
CA HIS A 308 -4.64 -20.78 3.97
C HIS A 308 -3.38 -19.90 3.94
N VAL A 309 -2.85 -19.58 2.76
CA VAL A 309 -1.70 -18.69 2.56
C VAL A 309 -2.18 -17.43 1.87
N GLN A 310 -2.28 -16.35 2.64
CA GLN A 310 -2.78 -15.05 2.20
C GLN A 310 -1.64 -14.03 2.21
N ILE A 311 -1.30 -13.47 1.05
CA ILE A 311 -0.14 -12.58 0.87
C ILE A 311 -0.61 -11.27 0.24
N GLY A 312 -0.60 -10.20 1.04
CA GLY A 312 -0.84 -8.83 0.62
C GLY A 312 0.46 -8.05 0.41
N TYR A 313 0.42 -7.04 -0.45
CA TYR A 313 1.48 -6.04 -0.57
C TYR A 313 0.90 -4.65 -0.33
N ASP A 314 1.52 -3.89 0.57
CA ASP A 314 1.18 -2.49 0.81
C ASP A 314 2.20 -1.58 0.07
N PRO A 315 1.81 -0.92 -1.03
CA PRO A 315 2.70 -0.03 -1.79
C PRO A 315 2.95 1.33 -1.09
N THR A 316 2.29 1.59 0.04
CA THR A 316 2.48 2.79 0.88
C THR A 316 3.64 2.57 1.86
N GLU A 317 3.67 1.39 2.49
CA GLU A 317 4.68 1.01 3.48
C GLU A 317 5.89 0.31 2.83
N GLY A 318 5.71 -0.30 1.65
CA GLY A 318 6.71 -1.13 0.98
C GLY A 318 6.78 -2.56 1.52
N VAL A 319 5.81 -2.97 2.34
CA VAL A 319 5.81 -4.21 3.13
C VAL A 319 4.95 -5.29 2.46
N ILE A 320 5.47 -6.50 2.39
CA ILE A 320 4.70 -7.72 2.09
C ILE A 320 4.23 -8.31 3.43
N LYS A 321 2.91 -8.48 3.54
CA LYS A 321 2.23 -8.99 4.74
C LYS A 321 1.68 -10.36 4.43
N MET A 322 2.13 -11.38 5.14
CA MET A 322 1.80 -12.78 4.89
C MET A 322 1.19 -13.44 6.13
N GLU A 323 0.01 -14.02 5.94
CA GLU A 323 -0.75 -14.80 6.92
C GLU A 323 -0.84 -16.25 6.43
N VAL A 324 -0.29 -17.18 7.22
CA VAL A 324 -0.27 -18.62 6.94
C VAL A 324 -1.08 -19.35 7.99
N MET A 325 -2.06 -20.13 7.56
CA MET A 325 -3.00 -20.84 8.42
C MET A 325 -2.77 -22.35 8.34
N ALA A 326 -2.63 -23.02 9.49
CA ALA A 326 -2.56 -24.49 9.56
C ALA A 326 -3.23 -25.02 10.83
N ALA A 327 -3.61 -26.30 10.80
CA ALA A 327 -4.25 -26.98 11.94
C ALA A 327 -3.34 -27.18 13.17
N ASP A 328 -2.03 -26.94 13.02
CA ASP A 328 -1.02 -26.93 14.08
C ASP A 328 -0.26 -25.59 14.04
N PRO A 329 0.00 -24.94 15.20
CA PRO A 329 0.62 -23.61 15.24
C PRO A 329 2.11 -23.61 14.87
N GLN A 330 2.84 -24.68 15.18
CA GLN A 330 4.25 -24.80 14.81
C GLN A 330 4.38 -25.05 13.30
N ILE A 331 3.51 -25.86 12.71
CA ILE A 331 3.47 -26.10 11.26
C ILE A 331 3.09 -24.81 10.51
N ALA A 332 2.16 -23.99 11.03
CA ALA A 332 1.89 -22.66 10.47
C ALA A 332 3.14 -21.75 10.47
N ALA A 333 3.96 -21.80 11.54
CA ALA A 333 5.18 -21.02 11.65
C ALA A 333 6.32 -21.55 10.76
N ASN A 334 6.47 -22.88 10.64
CA ASN A 334 7.41 -23.51 9.72
C ASN A 334 7.08 -23.17 8.27
N PHE A 335 5.82 -23.35 7.85
CA PHE A 335 5.38 -23.01 6.49
C PHE A 335 5.62 -21.52 6.17
N SER A 336 5.35 -20.62 7.11
CA SER A 336 5.62 -19.19 6.96
C SER A 336 7.13 -18.89 6.82
N SER A 337 7.96 -19.55 7.64
CA SER A 337 9.43 -19.42 7.58
C SER A 337 10.00 -19.93 6.25
N ALA A 338 9.53 -21.09 5.77
CA ALA A 338 9.94 -21.66 4.50
C ALA A 338 9.56 -20.76 3.32
N LEU A 339 8.33 -20.22 3.31
CA LEU A 339 7.87 -19.27 2.29
C LEU A 339 8.71 -17.96 2.28
N ILE A 340 9.16 -17.47 3.43
CA ILE A 340 10.09 -16.33 3.51
C ILE A 340 11.45 -16.70 2.91
N GLY A 341 12.01 -17.87 3.23
CA GLY A 341 13.26 -18.34 2.62
C GLY A 341 13.16 -18.49 1.10
N TYR A 342 12.02 -18.95 0.57
CA TYR A 342 11.80 -19.00 -0.88
C TYR A 342 11.67 -17.61 -1.49
N ALA A 343 11.14 -16.63 -0.76
CA ALA A 343 11.04 -15.24 -1.20
C ALA A 343 12.42 -14.59 -1.33
N GLU A 344 13.29 -14.81 -0.33
CA GLU A 344 14.69 -14.37 -0.30
C GLU A 344 15.47 -14.96 -1.49
N GLU A 345 15.45 -16.29 -1.63
CA GLU A 345 16.12 -16.99 -2.74
C GLU A 345 15.60 -16.53 -4.12
N ARG A 346 14.32 -16.14 -4.21
CA ARG A 346 13.72 -15.61 -5.46
C ARG A 346 14.23 -14.22 -5.81
N VAL A 347 14.42 -13.34 -4.83
CA VAL A 347 15.03 -12.00 -5.01
C VAL A 347 16.49 -12.12 -5.41
N ASP A 348 17.22 -13.04 -4.77
CA ASP A 348 18.64 -13.30 -5.06
C ASP A 348 18.85 -13.85 -6.46
N ASN A 349 18.12 -14.90 -6.85
CA ASN A 349 18.20 -15.46 -8.20
C ASN A 349 17.85 -14.44 -9.31
N LEU A 350 16.85 -13.58 -9.07
CA LEU A 350 16.47 -12.52 -10.01
C LEU A 350 17.58 -11.45 -10.14
N SER A 351 18.27 -11.17 -9.04
CA SER A 351 19.36 -10.18 -8.99
C SER A 351 20.68 -10.75 -9.53
N LEU A 352 21.01 -12.00 -9.21
CA LEU A 352 22.25 -12.68 -9.60
C LEU A 352 22.30 -12.92 -11.11
N ARG A 353 21.21 -13.39 -11.73
CA ARG A 353 21.18 -13.57 -13.20
C ARG A 353 21.36 -12.25 -13.94
N LYS A 354 20.74 -11.16 -13.48
CA LYS A 354 20.92 -9.82 -14.08
C LYS A 354 22.37 -9.33 -13.96
N ARG A 355 23.01 -9.53 -12.80
CA ARG A 355 24.42 -9.15 -12.54
C ARG A 355 25.40 -9.99 -13.37
N SER A 356 25.22 -11.31 -13.41
CA SER A 356 26.05 -12.22 -14.21
C SER A 356 25.99 -11.89 -15.71
N ASN A 357 24.81 -11.59 -16.25
CA ASN A 357 24.68 -11.10 -17.62
C ASN A 357 25.40 -9.75 -17.80
N ALA A 358 25.18 -8.77 -16.92
CA ALA A 358 25.79 -7.45 -17.06
C ALA A 358 27.33 -7.46 -17.01
N VAL A 359 27.94 -8.35 -16.22
CA VAL A 359 29.41 -8.56 -16.26
C VAL A 359 29.81 -9.17 -17.60
N LYS A 360 29.15 -10.24 -18.05
CA LYS A 360 29.45 -10.88 -19.33
C LYS A 360 29.31 -9.93 -20.53
N ASP A 361 28.24 -9.15 -20.57
CA ASP A 361 27.98 -8.15 -21.61
C ASP A 361 29.06 -7.04 -21.62
N ALA A 362 29.63 -6.72 -20.45
CA ALA A 362 30.76 -5.78 -20.33
C ALA A 362 32.11 -6.40 -20.69
N GLU A 363 32.33 -7.69 -20.43
CA GLU A 363 33.54 -8.43 -20.85
C GLU A 363 33.55 -8.65 -22.38
N GLU A 364 32.41 -8.97 -23.00
CA GLU A 364 32.27 -9.02 -24.46
C GLU A 364 32.48 -7.62 -25.07
N GLY A 365 31.89 -6.57 -24.49
CA GLY A 365 32.11 -5.19 -24.92
C GLY A 365 33.54 -4.66 -24.75
N LEU A 366 34.33 -5.22 -23.83
CA LEU A 366 35.76 -4.95 -23.69
C LEU A 366 36.57 -5.62 -24.81
N ILE A 367 36.29 -6.89 -25.10
CA ILE A 367 36.96 -7.65 -26.18
C ILE A 367 36.70 -6.97 -27.55
N ASP A 368 35.47 -6.53 -27.80
CA ASP A 368 35.13 -5.77 -29.01
C ASP A 368 35.91 -4.43 -29.08
N ALA A 369 36.06 -3.73 -27.96
CA ALA A 369 36.82 -2.48 -27.89
C ALA A 369 38.33 -2.71 -28.14
N GLU A 370 38.94 -3.72 -27.51
CA GLU A 370 40.33 -4.11 -27.74
C GLU A 370 40.57 -4.50 -29.21
N SER A 371 39.66 -5.25 -29.81
CA SER A 371 39.72 -5.70 -31.20
C SER A 371 39.66 -4.51 -32.17
N ALA A 372 38.66 -3.65 -32.05
CA ALA A 372 38.52 -2.45 -32.89
C ALA A 372 39.66 -1.45 -32.70
N ARG A 373 40.24 -1.38 -31.48
CA ARG A 373 41.42 -0.57 -31.17
C ARG A 373 42.70 -1.14 -31.81
N ARG A 374 42.85 -2.47 -31.86
CA ARG A 374 43.93 -3.13 -32.61
C ARG A 374 43.78 -2.90 -34.12
N GLU A 375 42.59 -3.07 -34.67
CA GLU A 375 42.31 -2.83 -36.11
C GLU A 375 42.66 -1.39 -36.52
N ALA A 376 42.25 -0.39 -35.71
CA ALA A 376 42.60 1.01 -35.95
C ALA A 376 44.12 1.25 -35.90
N GLN A 377 44.85 0.63 -34.96
CA GLN A 377 46.31 0.72 -34.90
C GLN A 377 46.97 0.05 -36.12
N GLU A 378 46.52 -1.13 -36.54
CA GLU A 378 47.05 -1.84 -37.71
C GLU A 378 46.77 -1.06 -39.01
N LYS A 379 45.60 -0.41 -39.13
CA LYS A 379 45.26 0.51 -40.23
C LYS A 379 46.22 1.71 -40.27
N LEU A 380 46.46 2.37 -39.13
CA LEU A 380 47.38 3.51 -39.03
C LEU A 380 48.82 3.12 -39.40
N VAL A 381 49.34 2.03 -38.82
CA VAL A 381 50.69 1.52 -39.11
C VAL A 381 50.84 1.17 -40.59
N ARG A 382 49.80 0.58 -41.20
CA ARG A 382 49.79 0.25 -42.63
C ARG A 382 49.80 1.50 -43.52
N MET A 383 48.99 2.52 -43.20
CA MET A 383 49.00 3.81 -43.91
C MET A 383 50.37 4.52 -43.81
N GLN A 384 51.03 4.46 -42.65
CA GLN A 384 52.39 4.98 -42.46
C GLN A 384 53.46 4.20 -43.27
N GLN A 385 53.28 2.89 -43.46
CA GLN A 385 54.15 2.05 -44.29
C GLN A 385 53.91 2.26 -45.79
N GLU A 386 52.65 2.25 -46.23
CA GLU A 386 52.25 2.42 -47.64
C GLU A 386 52.57 3.83 -48.16
N GLY A 387 52.39 4.86 -47.33
CA GLY A 387 52.79 6.24 -47.64
C GLY A 387 54.30 6.42 -47.81
N ASN A 388 55.11 5.51 -47.25
CA ASN A 388 56.58 5.42 -47.39
C ASN A 388 57.36 6.72 -47.05
N VAL A 389 56.69 7.66 -46.37
CA VAL A 389 57.16 8.98 -45.98
C VAL A 389 56.60 9.25 -44.59
N VAL A 390 57.48 9.29 -43.58
CA VAL A 390 57.10 9.44 -42.16
C VAL A 390 56.42 10.79 -41.87
N ASP A 391 56.71 11.81 -42.68
CA ASP A 391 56.09 13.13 -42.60
C ASP A 391 55.81 13.69 -44.02
N PRO A 392 54.61 13.46 -44.58
CA PRO A 392 54.24 13.99 -45.89
C PRO A 392 54.10 15.53 -45.89
N GLU A 393 53.70 16.14 -44.77
CA GLU A 393 53.61 17.61 -44.66
C GLU A 393 55.01 18.24 -44.68
N GLY A 394 55.96 17.65 -43.95
CA GLY A 394 57.38 17.99 -44.00
C GLY A 394 58.02 17.77 -45.37
N ARG A 395 57.65 16.74 -46.12
CA ARG A 395 58.11 16.56 -47.51
C ARG A 395 57.61 17.68 -48.43
N ILE A 396 56.34 18.06 -48.32
CA ILE A 396 55.75 19.17 -49.08
C ILE A 396 56.41 20.50 -48.67
N ALA A 397 56.62 20.74 -47.37
CA ALA A 397 57.31 21.92 -46.87
C ALA A 397 58.77 22.01 -47.35
N ALA A 398 59.50 20.89 -47.35
CA ALA A 398 60.87 20.83 -47.84
C ALA A 398 60.95 21.10 -49.36
N LEU A 399 60.05 20.52 -50.16
CA LEU A 399 59.95 20.83 -51.59
C LEU A 399 59.63 22.30 -51.84
N ARG A 400 58.72 22.90 -51.06
CA ARG A 400 58.38 24.33 -51.20
C ARG A 400 59.55 25.23 -50.80
N SER A 401 60.30 24.87 -49.77
CA SER A 401 61.53 25.58 -49.39
C SER A 401 62.60 25.53 -50.48
N GLN A 402 62.76 24.39 -51.16
CA GLN A 402 63.66 24.26 -52.31
C GLN A 402 63.20 25.13 -53.49
N ILE A 403 61.92 25.11 -53.85
CA ILE A 403 61.35 25.97 -54.90
C ILE A 403 61.63 27.44 -54.60
N ASN A 404 61.24 27.94 -53.42
CA ASN A 404 61.49 29.32 -53.00
C ASN A 404 62.99 29.71 -53.08
N THR A 405 63.90 28.79 -52.73
CA THR A 405 65.35 29.01 -52.77
C THR A 405 65.86 29.16 -54.21
N TYR A 406 65.40 28.31 -55.14
CA TYR A 406 65.81 28.40 -56.55
C TYR A 406 65.09 29.52 -57.31
N GLU A 407 63.87 29.91 -56.92
CA GLU A 407 63.19 31.10 -57.44
C GLU A 407 63.97 32.39 -57.09
N LEU A 408 64.48 32.51 -55.86
CA LEU A 408 65.32 33.63 -55.46
C LEU A 408 66.63 33.66 -56.27
N GLN A 409 67.31 32.52 -56.43
CA GLN A 409 68.51 32.42 -57.27
C GLN A 409 68.24 32.74 -58.74
N LEU A 410 67.05 32.38 -59.27
CA LEU A 410 66.65 32.74 -60.63
C LEU A 410 66.47 34.26 -60.77
N GLN A 411 65.82 34.92 -59.80
CA GLN A 411 65.66 36.38 -59.79
C GLN A 411 67.01 37.10 -59.70
N GLU A 412 67.92 36.67 -58.82
CA GLU A 412 69.29 37.19 -58.73
C GLU A 412 70.04 37.05 -60.08
N LYS A 413 69.89 35.91 -60.76
CA LYS A 413 70.50 35.66 -62.06
C LYS A 413 69.89 36.46 -63.20
N GLN A 414 68.57 36.68 -63.18
CA GLN A 414 67.88 37.56 -64.13
C GLN A 414 68.30 39.03 -63.96
N LEU A 415 68.42 39.51 -62.71
CA LEU A 415 68.98 40.85 -62.42
C LEU A 415 70.46 40.95 -62.84
N GLN A 416 71.27 39.91 -62.60
CA GLN A 416 72.65 39.85 -63.07
C GLN A 416 72.74 39.89 -64.60
N LEU A 417 71.81 39.26 -65.32
CA LEU A 417 71.74 39.34 -66.79
C LEU A 417 71.34 40.75 -67.27
N GLN A 418 70.36 41.39 -66.65
CA GLN A 418 69.96 42.77 -66.99
C GLN A 418 71.14 43.74 -66.82
N ALA A 419 71.82 43.70 -65.68
CA ALA A 419 73.00 44.54 -65.41
C ALA A 419 74.20 44.28 -66.35
N LEU A 420 74.26 43.12 -67.02
CA LEU A 420 75.23 42.84 -68.08
C LEU A 420 74.82 43.39 -69.44
N LEU A 421 73.51 43.55 -69.70
CA LEU A 421 72.92 44.07 -70.94
C LEU A 421 72.77 45.60 -70.95
N ASP A 422 72.69 46.25 -69.78
CA ASP A 422 72.67 47.72 -69.64
C ASP A 422 73.97 48.40 -70.16
N ASN A 423 75.03 47.63 -70.37
CA ASN A 423 76.28 48.10 -70.96
C ASN A 423 76.16 48.21 -72.50
N SER A 424 76.53 49.34 -73.08
CA SER A 424 76.49 49.58 -74.53
C SER A 424 77.37 48.64 -75.37
N ARG A 425 78.32 47.91 -74.75
CA ARG A 425 79.03 46.77 -75.35
C ARG A 425 79.13 45.60 -74.34
N PRO A 426 78.12 44.72 -74.26
CA PRO A 426 78.13 43.58 -73.35
C PRO A 426 79.26 42.60 -73.63
N ASN A 427 79.82 41.99 -72.58
CA ASN A 427 80.74 40.86 -72.73
C ASN A 427 79.94 39.58 -72.98
N GLN A 428 79.91 39.11 -74.23
CA GLN A 428 79.06 37.98 -74.64
C GLN A 428 79.29 36.72 -73.83
N ALA A 429 80.55 36.36 -73.50
CA ALA A 429 80.83 35.17 -72.67
C ALA A 429 80.23 35.26 -71.25
N LYS A 430 80.07 36.47 -70.69
CA LYS A 430 79.36 36.68 -69.41
C LYS A 430 77.84 36.60 -69.58
N VAL A 431 77.31 37.17 -70.67
CA VAL A 431 75.88 37.15 -71.02
C VAL A 431 75.41 35.71 -71.28
N GLU A 432 76.13 34.95 -72.12
CA GLU A 432 75.88 33.54 -72.41
C GLU A 432 75.97 32.66 -71.14
N GLY A 433 76.93 32.96 -70.26
CA GLY A 433 77.06 32.30 -68.96
C GLY A 433 75.83 32.52 -68.07
N ALA A 434 75.39 33.78 -67.90
CA ALA A 434 74.21 34.12 -67.11
C ALA A 434 72.91 33.55 -67.71
N GLN A 435 72.73 33.61 -69.03
CA GLN A 435 71.63 32.92 -69.72
C GLN A 435 71.70 31.39 -69.55
N GLY A 436 72.90 30.81 -69.48
CA GLY A 436 73.12 29.40 -69.19
C GLY A 436 72.70 29.02 -67.77
N ASP A 437 72.99 29.86 -66.77
CA ASP A 437 72.52 29.68 -65.39
C ASP A 437 70.99 29.77 -65.30
N ILE A 438 70.40 30.80 -65.92
CA ILE A 438 68.94 31.01 -65.97
C ILE A 438 68.24 29.77 -66.54
N ARG A 439 68.65 29.30 -67.73
CA ARG A 439 68.06 28.08 -68.34
C ARG A 439 68.21 26.82 -67.49
N ARG A 440 69.27 26.72 -66.67
CA ARG A 440 69.45 25.60 -65.73
C ARG A 440 68.52 25.71 -64.51
N LEU A 441 68.36 26.91 -63.96
CA LEU A 441 67.47 27.18 -62.83
C LEU A 441 65.99 27.03 -63.24
N GLU A 442 65.61 27.55 -64.40
CA GLU A 442 64.28 27.34 -65.01
C GLU A 442 63.98 25.85 -65.15
N ALA A 443 64.86 25.07 -65.78
CA ALA A 443 64.68 23.62 -65.96
C ALA A 443 64.70 22.80 -64.66
N LEU A 444 65.27 23.34 -63.56
CA LEU A 444 65.22 22.74 -62.23
C LEU A 444 63.91 23.09 -61.51
N LEU A 445 63.47 24.34 -61.58
CA LEU A 445 62.19 24.79 -61.04
C LEU A 445 61.02 24.11 -61.75
N ASP A 446 61.09 23.93 -63.06
CA ASP A 446 60.10 23.17 -63.83
C ASP A 446 59.97 21.72 -63.33
N ARG A 447 61.07 21.10 -62.89
CA ARG A 447 61.08 19.75 -62.31
C ARG A 447 60.49 19.74 -60.90
N LEU A 448 60.93 20.67 -60.04
CA LEU A 448 60.45 20.78 -58.67
C LEU A 448 58.96 21.15 -58.61
N ASN A 449 58.47 22.01 -59.50
CA ASN A 449 57.05 22.35 -59.61
C ASN A 449 56.20 21.17 -60.11
N ARG A 450 56.73 20.33 -61.01
CA ARG A 450 56.07 19.07 -61.40
C ARG A 450 56.02 18.08 -60.22
N GLU A 451 57.12 17.91 -59.50
CA GLU A 451 57.18 17.06 -58.30
C GLU A 451 56.22 17.55 -57.20
N MET A 452 56.18 18.87 -56.95
CA MET A 452 55.20 19.51 -56.07
C MET A 452 53.75 19.28 -56.53
N THR A 453 53.49 19.36 -57.83
CA THR A 453 52.16 19.12 -58.40
C THR A 453 51.73 17.66 -58.17
N THR A 454 52.62 16.69 -58.40
CA THR A 454 52.35 15.28 -58.08
C THR A 454 52.20 15.02 -56.57
N ALA A 455 52.96 15.72 -55.73
CA ALA A 455 52.86 15.62 -54.27
C ALA A 455 51.56 16.22 -53.71
N THR A 456 50.90 17.13 -54.43
CA THR A 456 49.72 17.87 -53.95
C THR A 456 48.43 17.60 -54.74
N THR A 457 48.49 16.94 -55.90
CA THR A 457 47.33 16.64 -56.73
C THR A 457 47.36 15.21 -57.27
N GLY A 458 46.23 14.51 -57.13
CA GLY A 458 46.09 13.09 -57.45
C GLY A 458 45.53 12.30 -56.27
N LYS A 459 44.95 11.12 -56.55
CA LYS A 459 44.36 10.24 -55.51
C LYS A 459 45.40 9.67 -54.55
N ASP A 460 46.63 9.51 -55.05
CA ASP A 460 47.77 8.95 -54.31
C ASP A 460 48.79 10.06 -53.96
N SER A 461 48.32 11.31 -53.83
CA SER A 461 49.17 12.46 -53.50
C SER A 461 49.52 12.51 -52.02
N LEU A 462 50.70 13.05 -51.68
CA LEU A 462 51.17 13.14 -50.29
C LEU A 462 50.22 13.96 -49.40
N ALA A 463 49.54 14.96 -49.98
CA ALA A 463 48.53 15.74 -49.28
C ALA A 463 47.29 14.90 -48.87
N GLU A 464 46.81 14.01 -49.74
CA GLU A 464 45.70 13.08 -49.44
C GLU A 464 46.13 12.04 -48.39
N VAL A 465 47.34 11.48 -48.53
CA VAL A 465 47.92 10.55 -47.55
C VAL A 465 48.05 11.19 -46.16
N ALA A 466 48.45 12.47 -46.07
CA ALA A 466 48.52 13.21 -44.81
C ALA A 466 47.14 13.32 -44.12
N VAL A 467 46.08 13.58 -44.88
CA VAL A 467 44.71 13.66 -44.37
C VAL A 467 44.22 12.28 -43.91
N GLN A 468 44.51 11.21 -44.66
CA GLN A 468 44.12 9.85 -44.28
C GLN A 468 44.84 9.35 -43.03
N ILE A 469 46.13 9.67 -42.86
CA ILE A 469 46.89 9.38 -41.63
C ILE A 469 46.28 10.11 -40.43
N LYS A 470 46.02 11.42 -40.53
CA LYS A 470 45.39 12.19 -39.44
C LYS A 470 43.97 11.71 -39.10
N LEU A 471 43.22 11.21 -40.09
CA LEU A 471 41.93 10.56 -39.85
C LEU A 471 42.10 9.21 -39.11
N ALA A 472 43.13 8.41 -39.44
CA ALA A 472 43.43 7.16 -38.75
C ALA A 472 43.97 7.38 -37.31
N GLU A 473 44.67 8.49 -37.04
CA GLU A 473 45.05 8.91 -35.69
C GLU A 473 43.84 9.35 -34.86
N ALA A 474 42.91 10.10 -35.47
CA ALA A 474 41.62 10.47 -34.86
C ALA A 474 40.73 9.23 -34.58
N ASP A 475 40.66 8.28 -35.52
CA ASP A 475 40.04 6.96 -35.32
C ASP A 475 40.66 6.25 -34.11
N LEU A 476 41.99 6.12 -34.07
CA LEU A 476 42.70 5.38 -33.01
C LEU A 476 42.48 6.00 -31.62
N SER A 477 42.65 7.32 -31.47
CA SER A 477 42.37 8.01 -30.22
C SER A 477 40.90 7.89 -29.78
N THR A 478 39.96 7.84 -30.73
CA THR A 478 38.56 7.53 -30.44
C THR A 478 38.40 6.10 -29.92
N ARG A 479 39.13 5.12 -30.47
CA ARG A 479 39.13 3.73 -29.96
C ARG A 479 39.80 3.58 -28.60
N ASP A 480 40.87 4.33 -28.32
CA ASP A 480 41.51 4.37 -27.00
C ASP A 480 40.53 4.92 -25.93
N LEU A 481 39.77 5.99 -26.25
CA LEU A 481 38.70 6.50 -25.38
C LEU A 481 37.56 5.47 -25.19
N MET A 482 37.13 4.79 -26.27
CA MET A 482 36.10 3.75 -26.17
C MET A 482 36.56 2.58 -25.28
N LEU A 483 37.82 2.14 -25.43
CA LEU A 483 38.46 1.12 -24.60
C LEU A 483 38.49 1.52 -23.11
N GLN A 484 38.85 2.76 -22.79
CA GLN A 484 38.76 3.27 -21.42
C GLN A 484 37.31 3.17 -20.88
N THR A 485 36.30 3.60 -21.65
CA THR A 485 34.90 3.50 -21.19
C THR A 485 34.41 2.05 -21.06
N ALA A 486 34.98 1.10 -21.81
CA ALA A 486 34.69 -0.33 -21.65
C ALA A 486 35.29 -0.90 -20.35
N LEU A 487 36.53 -0.54 -20.03
CA LEU A 487 37.17 -0.88 -18.74
C LEU A 487 36.40 -0.27 -17.55
N GLU A 488 36.01 0.99 -17.62
CA GLU A 488 35.21 1.66 -16.58
C GLU A 488 33.84 0.97 -16.37
N ARG A 489 33.19 0.55 -17.47
CA ARG A 489 31.93 -0.23 -17.41
C ARG A 489 32.13 -1.62 -16.81
N LEU A 490 33.21 -2.32 -17.14
CA LEU A 490 33.50 -3.63 -16.57
C LEU A 490 33.78 -3.55 -15.07
N GLU A 491 34.59 -2.59 -14.65
CA GLU A 491 34.86 -2.36 -13.23
C GLU A 491 33.64 -1.82 -12.47
N GLN A 492 32.70 -1.12 -13.13
CA GLN A 492 31.39 -0.87 -12.55
C GLN A 492 30.56 -2.16 -12.43
N ALA A 493 30.44 -2.94 -13.51
CA ALA A 493 29.63 -4.16 -13.55
C ALA A 493 30.10 -5.19 -12.51
N ARG A 494 31.41 -5.32 -12.27
CA ARG A 494 32.00 -6.16 -11.22
C ARG A 494 31.61 -5.67 -9.82
N ARG A 495 31.78 -4.38 -9.52
CA ARG A 495 31.35 -3.80 -8.23
C ARG A 495 29.84 -3.94 -7.99
N ASP A 496 29.02 -3.72 -9.02
CA ASP A 496 27.57 -3.95 -8.96
C ASP A 496 27.23 -5.45 -8.82
N ALA A 497 28.06 -6.36 -9.34
CA ALA A 497 27.93 -7.80 -9.17
C ALA A 497 28.23 -8.26 -7.74
N ASP A 498 29.38 -7.86 -7.20
CA ASP A 498 29.86 -8.20 -5.86
C ASP A 498 28.97 -7.61 -4.76
N SER A 499 28.33 -6.45 -5.01
CA SER A 499 27.40 -5.85 -4.06
C SER A 499 26.15 -6.71 -3.83
N GLN A 500 25.73 -6.85 -2.56
CA GLN A 500 24.40 -7.39 -2.22
C GLN A 500 23.30 -6.34 -2.53
N ALA A 501 23.12 -6.04 -3.82
CA ALA A 501 22.26 -4.96 -4.31
C ALA A 501 20.79 -5.05 -3.86
N ARG A 502 20.31 -6.22 -3.40
CA ARG A 502 19.02 -6.42 -2.73
C ARG A 502 19.17 -7.46 -1.63
N TYR A 503 18.33 -7.34 -0.60
CA TYR A 503 18.10 -8.39 0.40
C TYR A 503 16.69 -8.28 0.96
N LEU A 504 16.16 -9.39 1.47
CA LEU A 504 14.92 -9.43 2.24
C LEU A 504 15.25 -9.15 3.71
N THR A 505 14.40 -8.41 4.43
CA THR A 505 14.47 -8.35 5.89
C THR A 505 13.08 -8.47 6.52
N THR A 506 13.00 -9.25 7.60
CA THR A 506 11.75 -9.58 8.31
C THR A 506 11.49 -8.56 9.41
N SER A 507 10.48 -7.71 9.20
CA SER A 507 9.99 -6.75 10.19
C SER A 507 9.18 -7.44 11.30
N VAL A 508 8.45 -8.50 10.95
CA VAL A 508 7.76 -9.39 11.88
C VAL A 508 8.13 -10.84 11.52
N VAL A 509 8.87 -11.49 12.41
CA VAL A 509 9.26 -12.89 12.31
C VAL A 509 8.02 -13.78 12.52
N PRO A 510 7.85 -14.88 11.77
CA PRO A 510 6.79 -15.85 12.02
C PRO A 510 6.93 -16.49 13.40
N VAL A 511 5.88 -16.38 14.22
CA VAL A 511 5.77 -16.99 15.56
C VAL A 511 4.50 -17.85 15.61
N PRO A 512 4.53 -19.07 16.20
CA PRO A 512 3.33 -19.88 16.40
C PRO A 512 2.31 -19.16 17.29
N SER A 513 1.04 -19.13 16.88
CA SER A 513 -0.05 -18.54 17.69
C SER A 513 -0.52 -19.51 18.77
N GLU A 514 -0.69 -19.00 20.00
CA GLU A 514 -1.22 -19.77 21.14
C GLU A 514 -2.73 -20.08 20.99
N ASP A 515 -3.51 -19.12 20.49
CA ASP A 515 -4.96 -19.27 20.27
C ASP A 515 -5.32 -19.61 18.81
N PRO A 516 -6.30 -20.50 18.58
CA PRO A 516 -6.78 -20.82 17.24
C PRO A 516 -7.58 -19.64 16.65
N SER A 517 -7.07 -19.07 15.56
CA SER A 517 -7.64 -17.87 14.93
C SER A 517 -8.93 -18.14 14.15
N TYR A 518 -9.14 -19.38 13.72
CA TYR A 518 -10.31 -19.84 12.96
C TYR A 518 -10.74 -21.25 13.38
N PRO A 519 -12.02 -21.64 13.17
CA PRO A 519 -13.14 -20.78 12.80
C PRO A 519 -13.58 -19.89 13.97
N ARG A 520 -14.07 -18.68 13.67
CA ARG A 520 -14.66 -17.78 14.67
C ARG A 520 -16.03 -18.29 15.09
N LYS A 521 -16.03 -19.21 16.07
CA LYS A 521 -17.17 -20.12 16.36
C LYS A 521 -18.47 -19.37 16.67
N PHE A 522 -18.40 -18.30 17.46
CA PHE A 522 -19.56 -17.50 17.83
C PHE A 522 -20.03 -16.64 16.66
N GLU A 523 -19.14 -15.86 16.04
CA GLU A 523 -19.45 -14.93 14.98
C GLU A 523 -19.97 -15.63 13.73
N ASN A 524 -19.39 -16.77 13.34
CA ASN A 524 -19.85 -17.57 12.22
C ASN A 524 -21.25 -18.18 12.48
N THR A 525 -21.54 -18.59 13.72
CA THR A 525 -22.86 -19.10 14.10
C THR A 525 -23.92 -17.98 14.11
N MET A 526 -23.57 -16.80 14.61
CA MET A 526 -24.44 -15.62 14.58
C MET A 526 -24.66 -15.10 13.15
N LEU A 527 -23.63 -15.11 12.31
CA LEU A 527 -23.71 -14.79 10.89
C LEU A 527 -24.63 -15.77 10.15
N ALA A 528 -24.50 -17.08 10.41
CA ALA A 528 -25.42 -18.08 9.87
C ALA A 528 -26.87 -17.79 10.28
N PHE A 529 -27.12 -17.38 11.54
CA PHE A 529 -28.45 -16.98 12.00
C PHE A 529 -29.01 -15.76 11.27
N LEU A 530 -28.19 -14.74 11.03
CA LEU A 530 -28.59 -13.58 10.24
C LEU A 530 -28.84 -13.93 8.76
N ILE A 531 -28.04 -14.84 8.18
CA ILE A 531 -28.21 -15.31 6.79
C ILE A 531 -29.51 -16.12 6.64
N PHE A 532 -29.72 -17.16 7.45
CA PHE A 532 -30.95 -17.98 7.38
C PHE A 532 -32.18 -17.16 7.75
N GLY A 533 -32.08 -16.25 8.73
CA GLY A 533 -33.12 -15.29 9.07
C GLY A 533 -33.48 -14.35 7.92
N GLY A 534 -32.48 -13.78 7.23
CA GLY A 534 -32.66 -12.91 6.06
C GLY A 534 -33.29 -13.64 4.86
N ILE A 535 -32.81 -14.84 4.55
CA ILE A 535 -33.39 -15.72 3.51
C ILE A 535 -34.85 -16.05 3.85
N TYR A 536 -35.12 -16.42 5.10
CA TYR A 536 -36.48 -16.71 5.57
C TYR A 536 -37.41 -15.49 5.44
N LEU A 537 -36.94 -14.29 5.82
CA LEU A 537 -37.69 -13.05 5.68
C LEU A 537 -38.01 -12.76 4.21
N MET A 538 -37.02 -12.83 3.31
CA MET A 538 -37.21 -12.62 1.87
C MET A 538 -38.22 -13.60 1.27
N ILE A 539 -38.11 -14.89 1.57
CA ILE A 539 -39.07 -15.92 1.10
C ILE A 539 -40.47 -15.70 1.73
N SER A 540 -40.54 -15.23 2.97
CA SER A 540 -41.83 -14.92 3.62
C SER A 540 -42.53 -13.71 2.99
N LEU A 541 -41.77 -12.69 2.59
CA LEU A 541 -42.27 -11.47 1.97
C LEU A 541 -42.76 -11.74 0.54
N THR A 542 -41.95 -12.42 -0.29
CA THR A 542 -42.36 -12.79 -1.66
C THR A 542 -43.57 -13.73 -1.66
N ALA A 543 -43.64 -14.70 -0.74
CA ALA A 543 -44.82 -15.54 -0.57
C ALA A 543 -46.06 -14.77 -0.07
N SER A 544 -45.88 -13.68 0.68
CA SER A 544 -46.99 -12.80 1.07
C SER A 544 -47.53 -12.00 -0.12
N ILE A 545 -46.63 -11.39 -0.91
CA ILE A 545 -46.98 -10.62 -2.12
C ILE A 545 -47.66 -11.53 -3.15
N LEU A 546 -47.10 -12.72 -3.42
CA LEU A 546 -47.72 -13.69 -4.33
C LEU A 546 -49.10 -14.16 -3.85
N ARG A 547 -49.28 -14.34 -2.54
CA ARG A 547 -50.61 -14.65 -1.97
C ARG A 547 -51.60 -13.51 -2.15
N GLU A 548 -51.16 -12.26 -2.01
CA GLU A 548 -52.00 -11.07 -2.18
C GLU A 548 -52.44 -10.92 -3.64
N GLN A 549 -51.52 -11.09 -4.59
CA GLN A 549 -51.79 -11.05 -6.04
C GLN A 549 -52.64 -12.23 -6.57
N VAL A 550 -52.76 -13.34 -5.82
CA VAL A 550 -53.58 -14.52 -6.18
C VAL A 550 -54.89 -14.59 -5.37
N ALA A 551 -55.09 -13.68 -4.41
CA ALA A 551 -56.32 -13.56 -3.62
C ALA A 551 -57.15 -12.31 -3.95
N SER A 552 -56.76 -11.59 -5.01
CA SER A 552 -57.45 -10.44 -5.59
C SER A 552 -57.90 -10.72 -7.02
#